data_AF-A0A7R9PG90-F1
#
_entry.id   AF-A0A7R9PG90-F1
#
_cell.length_a   1.000
_cell.length_b   1.000
_cell.length_c   1.000
_cell.angle_alpha   90.00
_cell.angle_beta   90.00
_cell.angle_gamma   90.00
#
_symmetry.space_group_name_H-M   'P 1'
#
loop_
_entity.id
_entity.type
_entity.pdbx_description
1 polymer ?
#
loop_
_entity_poly.entity_id
_entity_poly.type
_entity_poly.pdbx_seq_one_letter_code
_entity_poly.pdbx_strand_id
1 'polypeptide(L)'
;WSPLSSSEDLVRSTADKFAEDGYQDAGYEYIILGDCVTSKERDAFGKLQPDPNRFASGFKNLSDYIHSKGLKFGMYTNYGTSTCAGYPALIGHMEQDIKQFASEWEVDYLKVDNCNTDYSTDIQGETRRDEKRQD
;
A
#
# COMPACT_ATOMS: atom_id res chain seq x y z
N TRP A 1 12.42 -5.27 14.95
CA TRP A 1 12.33 -5.05 13.49
C TRP A 1 12.75 -3.61 13.24
N SER A 2 13.86 -3.39 12.52
CA SER A 2 14.36 -2.03 12.31
C SER A 2 13.64 -1.45 11.08
N PRO A 3 12.94 -0.30 11.19
CA PRO A 3 12.20 0.34 10.08
C PRO A 3 13.08 0.86 8.92
N LEU A 4 14.36 0.45 8.89
CA LEU A 4 15.40 0.96 7.99
C LEU A 4 15.71 0.03 6.81
N SER A 5 15.07 -1.14 6.67
CA SER A 5 15.52 -2.13 5.67
C SER A 5 14.89 -2.03 4.29
N SER A 6 13.74 -1.36 4.11
CA SER A 6 13.04 -1.33 2.81
C SER A 6 13.32 -0.02 2.07
N SER A 7 14.09 -0.11 0.99
CA SER A 7 14.41 0.96 0.04
C SER A 7 14.09 0.56 -1.40
N GLU A 8 13.99 1.54 -2.27
CA GLU A 8 13.79 1.35 -3.70
C GLU A 8 14.86 0.44 -4.33
N ASP A 9 16.13 0.65 -4.01
CA ASP A 9 17.25 -0.18 -4.52
C ASP A 9 17.11 -1.65 -4.13
N LEU A 10 16.68 -1.92 -2.89
CA LEU A 10 16.43 -3.29 -2.43
C LEU A 10 15.28 -3.92 -3.22
N VAL A 11 14.20 -3.16 -3.45
CA VAL A 11 13.04 -3.66 -4.20
C VAL A 11 13.42 -3.93 -5.65
N ARG A 12 14.18 -3.04 -6.29
CA ARG A 12 14.65 -3.20 -7.67
C ARG A 12 15.56 -4.42 -7.82
N SER A 13 16.57 -4.54 -6.97
CA SER A 13 17.46 -5.71 -6.98
C SER A 13 16.73 -7.03 -6.69
N THR A 14 15.68 -7.00 -5.86
CA THR A 14 14.81 -8.16 -5.64
C THR A 14 14.02 -8.52 -6.90
N ALA A 15 13.46 -7.53 -7.60
CA ALA A 15 12.73 -7.75 -8.86
C ALA A 15 13.65 -8.28 -9.97
N ASP A 16 14.89 -7.79 -10.07
CA ASP A 16 15.91 -8.35 -10.97
C ASP A 16 16.16 -9.83 -10.65
N LYS A 17 16.34 -10.17 -9.37
CA LYS A 17 16.56 -11.56 -8.94
C LYS A 17 15.36 -12.47 -9.24
N PHE A 18 14.14 -11.95 -9.13
CA PHE A 18 12.95 -12.73 -9.50
C PHE A 18 12.94 -13.10 -11.00
N ALA A 19 13.41 -12.19 -11.84
CA ALA A 19 13.50 -12.39 -13.29
C ALA A 19 14.69 -13.25 -13.74
N GLU A 20 15.79 -13.22 -12.98
CA GLU A 20 17.03 -13.93 -13.35
C GLU A 20 17.12 -15.35 -12.78
N ASP A 21 16.63 -15.56 -11.55
CA ASP A 21 16.93 -16.77 -10.77
C ASP A 21 15.80 -17.82 -10.81
N GLY A 22 14.80 -17.67 -11.69
CA GLY A 22 13.74 -18.66 -11.91
C GLY A 22 12.56 -18.60 -10.94
N TYR A 23 12.43 -17.53 -10.15
CA TYR A 23 11.29 -17.36 -9.23
C TYR A 23 9.97 -17.19 -9.99
N GLN A 24 9.97 -16.47 -11.11
CA GLN A 24 8.78 -16.34 -11.96
C GLN A 24 8.36 -17.69 -12.55
N ASP A 25 9.30 -18.53 -12.99
CA ASP A 25 9.02 -19.87 -13.50
C ASP A 25 8.44 -20.80 -12.40
N ALA A 26 8.81 -20.56 -11.15
CA ALA A 26 8.25 -21.24 -9.99
C ALA A 26 6.87 -20.68 -9.55
N GLY A 27 6.36 -19.63 -10.22
CA GLY A 27 5.03 -19.04 -9.97
C GLY A 27 5.01 -17.85 -9.00
N TYR A 28 6.17 -17.30 -8.63
CA TYR A 28 6.22 -16.09 -7.81
C TYR A 28 6.05 -14.84 -8.69
N GLU A 29 4.90 -14.17 -8.55
CA GLU A 29 4.54 -13.05 -9.42
C GLU A 29 4.51 -11.68 -8.74
N TYR A 30 4.44 -11.61 -7.41
CA TYR A 30 4.16 -10.37 -6.68
C TYR A 30 5.35 -9.90 -5.84
N ILE A 31 5.68 -8.62 -5.95
CA ILE A 31 6.55 -7.90 -5.01
C ILE A 31 5.69 -6.95 -4.20
N ILE A 32 5.51 -7.25 -2.90
CA ILE A 32 4.60 -6.52 -2.02
C ILE A 32 5.40 -5.74 -0.98
N LEU A 33 5.23 -4.42 -0.96
CA LEU A 33 5.80 -3.58 0.09
C LEU A 33 5.03 -3.74 1.39
N GLY A 34 5.78 -3.85 2.50
CA GLY A 34 5.22 -3.88 3.85
C GLY A 34 4.92 -2.48 4.41
N ASP A 35 4.63 -2.44 5.70
CA ASP A 35 4.45 -1.19 6.45
C ASP A 35 5.74 -0.33 6.42
N CYS A 36 5.62 0.93 6.84
CA CYS A 36 6.71 1.89 6.95
C CYS A 36 7.32 2.34 5.62
N VAL A 37 6.63 2.29 4.47
CA VAL A 37 7.21 2.75 3.18
C VAL A 37 6.80 4.17 2.77
N THR A 38 5.75 4.71 3.38
CA THR A 38 5.32 6.09 3.15
C THR A 38 6.05 7.07 4.08
N SER A 39 5.92 8.36 3.80
CA SER A 39 6.17 9.43 4.76
C SER A 39 5.23 9.29 5.98
N LYS A 40 5.64 9.83 7.13
CA LYS A 40 4.82 9.87 8.34
C LYS A 40 3.67 10.86 8.28
N GLU A 41 3.77 11.84 7.38
CA GLU A 41 2.75 12.85 7.16
C GLU A 41 2.20 12.74 5.74
N ARG A 42 0.92 13.06 5.59
CA ARG A 42 0.27 13.29 4.29
C ARG A 42 0.70 14.66 3.75
N ASP A 43 0.58 14.85 2.45
CA ASP A 43 0.79 16.18 1.85
C ASP A 43 -0.34 17.16 2.18
N ALA A 44 -0.22 18.40 1.71
CA ALA A 44 -1.23 19.45 1.92
C ALA A 44 -2.61 19.12 1.30
N PHE A 45 -2.68 18.14 0.41
CA PHE A 45 -3.93 17.65 -0.20
C PHE A 45 -4.42 16.35 0.45
N GLY A 46 -3.80 15.92 1.55
CA GLY A 46 -4.15 14.69 2.25
C GLY A 46 -3.69 13.40 1.55
N LYS A 47 -2.82 13.48 0.53
CA LYS A 47 -2.31 12.29 -0.17
C LYS A 47 -1.16 11.65 0.57
N LEU A 48 -1.09 10.32 0.49
CA LEU A 48 0.08 9.57 0.92
C LEU A 48 1.27 9.92 0.02
N GLN A 49 2.44 10.07 0.63
CA GLN A 49 3.70 10.31 -0.06
C GLN A 49 4.63 9.12 0.17
N PRO A 50 5.36 8.65 -0.85
CA PRO A 50 6.50 7.76 -0.63
C PRO A 50 7.49 8.40 0.36
N ASP A 51 8.24 7.60 1.10
CA ASP A 51 9.36 8.14 1.89
C ASP A 51 10.41 8.74 0.92
N PRO A 52 10.71 10.05 0.99
CA PRO A 52 11.52 10.72 -0.02
C PRO A 52 13.00 10.29 0.01
N ASN A 53 13.47 9.71 1.12
CA ASN A 53 14.84 9.25 1.24
C ASN A 53 15.01 7.81 0.74
N ARG A 54 13.96 6.99 0.85
CA ARG A 54 14.01 5.56 0.50
C ARG A 54 13.36 5.23 -0.83
N PHE A 55 12.44 6.07 -1.30
CA PHE A 55 11.66 5.90 -2.53
C PHE A 55 11.60 7.22 -3.31
N ALA A 56 12.78 7.79 -3.59
CA ALA A 56 12.93 9.12 -4.17
C ALA A 56 12.30 9.26 -5.57
N SER A 57 12.22 8.17 -6.35
CA SER A 57 11.54 8.19 -7.65
C SER A 57 10.01 8.06 -7.55
N GLY A 58 9.51 7.69 -6.38
CA GLY A 58 8.11 7.46 -6.08
C GLY A 58 7.57 6.10 -6.54
N PHE A 59 6.40 5.74 -6.02
CA PHE A 59 5.85 4.39 -6.22
C PHE A 59 5.40 4.10 -7.65
N LYS A 60 4.98 5.10 -8.43
CA LYS A 60 4.65 4.88 -9.85
C LYS A 60 5.87 4.40 -10.64
N ASN A 61 7.02 5.05 -10.47
CA ASN A 61 8.24 4.65 -11.17
C ASN A 61 8.73 3.26 -10.72
N LEU A 62 8.59 2.96 -9.42
CA LEU A 62 8.88 1.62 -8.89
C LEU A 62 7.94 0.56 -9.47
N SER A 63 6.63 0.86 -9.56
CA SER A 63 5.64 -0.01 -10.16
C SER A 63 5.96 -0.30 -11.62
N ASP A 64 6.21 0.74 -12.42
CA ASP A 64 6.59 0.63 -13.83
C ASP A 64 7.81 -0.29 -14.02
N TYR A 65 8.80 -0.17 -13.14
CA TYR A 65 9.97 -1.04 -13.18
C TYR A 65 9.64 -2.49 -12.83
N ILE A 66 8.85 -2.74 -11.77
CA ILE A 66 8.41 -4.08 -11.40
C ILE A 66 7.61 -4.72 -12.56
N HIS A 67 6.68 -3.97 -13.15
CA HIS A 67 5.91 -4.40 -14.32
C HIS A 67 6.80 -4.70 -15.53
N SER A 68 7.86 -3.92 -15.76
CA SER A 68 8.82 -4.18 -16.84
C SER A 68 9.58 -5.51 -16.71
N LYS A 69 9.61 -6.09 -15.50
CA LYS A 69 10.16 -7.42 -15.22
C LYS A 69 9.12 -8.53 -15.35
N GLY A 70 7.89 -8.21 -15.75
CA GLY A 70 6.78 -9.16 -15.80
C GLY A 70 6.27 -9.58 -14.42
N LEU A 71 6.56 -8.79 -13.39
CA LEU A 71 6.08 -8.96 -12.02
C LEU A 71 4.93 -8.00 -11.74
N LYS A 72 4.23 -8.21 -10.63
CA LYS A 72 3.11 -7.40 -10.14
C LYS A 72 3.50 -6.67 -8.87
N PHE A 73 3.07 -5.42 -8.75
CA PHE A 73 3.38 -4.55 -7.63
C PHE A 73 2.28 -4.59 -6.56
N GLY A 74 2.66 -4.84 -5.31
CA GLY A 74 1.75 -4.79 -4.18
C GLY A 74 2.13 -3.77 -3.12
N MET A 75 1.13 -3.25 -2.42
CA MET A 75 1.29 -2.31 -1.31
C MET A 75 0.61 -2.80 -0.04
N TYR A 76 1.02 -2.19 1.08
CA TYR A 76 0.42 -2.35 2.38
C TYR A 76 -0.37 -1.10 2.76
N THR A 77 -1.50 -1.31 3.42
CA THR A 77 -2.24 -0.29 4.15
C THR A 77 -2.95 -0.91 5.35
N ASN A 78 -3.70 -0.10 6.08
CA ASN A 78 -4.40 -0.49 7.29
C ASN A 78 -5.81 0.12 7.33
N TYR A 79 -6.83 -0.68 7.62
CA TYR A 79 -8.18 -0.21 7.89
C TYR A 79 -8.27 0.31 9.33
N GLY A 80 -7.72 1.50 9.57
CA GLY A 80 -7.63 2.10 10.90
C GLY A 80 -7.17 3.55 10.82
N THR A 81 -6.97 4.19 11.97
CA THR A 81 -6.52 5.59 12.04
C THR A 81 -5.02 5.76 11.78
N SER A 82 -4.23 4.71 12.04
CA SER A 82 -2.82 4.62 11.68
C SER A 82 -2.41 3.16 11.45
N THR A 83 -1.35 2.93 10.69
CA THR A 83 -0.80 1.58 10.47
C THR A 83 -0.26 0.99 11.77
N CYS A 84 0.05 -0.30 11.79
CA CYS A 84 0.64 -0.95 12.96
C CYS A 84 1.95 -0.28 13.42
N ALA A 85 2.72 0.29 12.49
CA ALA A 85 3.93 1.07 12.80
C ALA A 85 3.68 2.58 13.00
N GLY A 86 2.44 3.03 12.99
CA GLY A 86 2.05 4.42 13.26
C GLY A 86 2.22 5.37 12.07
N TYR A 87 2.08 4.87 10.83
CA TYR A 87 2.03 5.69 9.61
C TYR A 87 0.57 6.03 9.25
N PRO A 88 0.32 7.00 8.36
CA PRO A 88 -1.05 7.34 7.94
C PRO A 88 -1.77 6.13 7.31
N ALA A 89 -3.05 5.97 7.64
CA ALA A 89 -3.89 4.83 7.23
C ALA A 89 -5.24 5.29 6.65
N LEU A 90 -6.15 4.35 6.34
CA LEU A 90 -7.32 4.59 5.49
C LEU A 90 -8.45 5.41 6.12
N ILE A 91 -8.66 5.39 7.44
CA ILE A 91 -9.83 6.05 8.04
C ILE A 91 -9.78 7.56 7.75
N GLY A 92 -10.85 8.09 7.14
CA GLY A 92 -10.96 9.48 6.70
C GLY A 92 -10.43 9.77 5.29
N HIS A 93 -9.68 8.85 4.67
CA HIS A 93 -9.02 9.05 3.37
C HIS A 93 -9.23 7.89 2.38
N MET A 94 -10.04 6.88 2.71
CA MET A 94 -10.16 5.63 1.96
C MET A 94 -10.36 5.82 0.45
N GLU A 95 -11.37 6.58 0.02
CA GLU A 95 -11.66 6.74 -1.40
C GLU A 95 -10.48 7.37 -2.16
N GLN A 96 -9.87 8.40 -1.56
CA GLN A 96 -8.70 9.06 -2.10
C GLN A 96 -7.49 8.13 -2.18
N ASP A 97 -7.22 7.37 -1.12
CA ASP A 97 -6.08 6.46 -1.04
C ASP A 97 -6.24 5.30 -2.03
N ILE A 98 -7.42 4.67 -2.10
CA ILE A 98 -7.69 3.58 -3.05
C ILE A 98 -7.56 4.08 -4.50
N LYS A 99 -8.05 5.29 -4.79
CA LYS A 99 -7.86 5.90 -6.12
C LYS A 99 -6.38 6.15 -6.40
N GLN A 100 -5.62 6.65 -5.43
CA GLN A 100 -4.18 6.88 -5.58
C GLN A 100 -3.45 5.57 -5.87
N PHE A 101 -3.73 4.50 -5.12
CA PHE A 101 -3.11 3.19 -5.32
C PHE A 101 -3.42 2.62 -6.70
N ALA A 102 -4.68 2.64 -7.12
CA ALA A 102 -5.10 2.04 -8.37
C ALA A 102 -4.69 2.85 -9.60
N SER A 103 -4.81 4.18 -9.56
CA SER A 103 -4.69 5.03 -10.76
C SER A 103 -3.39 5.83 -10.84
N GLU A 104 -2.79 6.19 -9.72
CA GLU A 104 -1.56 6.98 -9.71
C GLU A 104 -0.32 6.10 -9.54
N TRP A 105 -0.44 5.00 -8.78
CA TRP A 105 0.68 4.10 -8.49
C TRP A 105 0.57 2.72 -9.17
N GLU A 106 -0.57 2.42 -9.79
CA GLU A 106 -0.82 1.17 -10.53
C GLU A 106 -0.54 -0.10 -9.71
N VAL A 107 -1.01 -0.11 -8.46
CA VAL A 107 -0.90 -1.25 -7.54
C VAL A 107 -1.81 -2.40 -7.99
N ASP A 108 -1.25 -3.61 -8.08
CA ASP A 108 -1.94 -4.86 -8.44
C ASP A 108 -2.49 -5.63 -7.23
N TYR A 109 -1.93 -5.38 -6.05
CA TYR A 109 -2.30 -6.08 -4.81
C TYR A 109 -2.25 -5.15 -3.61
N LEU A 110 -3.29 -5.17 -2.78
CA LEU A 110 -3.33 -4.39 -1.54
C LEU A 110 -3.46 -5.32 -0.33
N LYS A 111 -2.41 -5.36 0.51
CA LYS A 111 -2.48 -5.95 1.85
C LYS A 111 -3.13 -4.94 2.79
N VAL A 112 -4.26 -5.31 3.41
CA VAL A 112 -4.98 -4.46 4.38
C VAL A 112 -4.88 -5.08 5.76
N ASP A 113 -4.28 -4.33 6.69
CA ASP A 113 -4.16 -4.70 8.11
C ASP A 113 -5.24 -4.01 8.96
N ASN A 114 -5.25 -4.28 10.27
CA ASN A 114 -6.36 -3.93 11.15
C ASN A 114 -5.95 -3.42 12.54
N CYS A 115 -4.79 -2.75 12.62
CA CYS A 115 -4.32 -2.05 13.80
C CYS A 115 -5.04 -0.71 13.97
N ASN A 116 -5.17 -0.22 15.22
CA ASN A 116 -5.73 1.10 15.53
C ASN A 116 -7.12 1.34 14.92
N THR A 117 -7.93 0.28 14.86
CA THR A 117 -9.30 0.24 14.35
C THR A 117 -10.28 0.27 15.51
N ASP A 118 -11.30 1.13 15.41
CA ASP A 118 -12.41 1.15 16.35
C ASP A 118 -13.66 0.52 15.71
N TYR A 119 -13.91 -0.74 16.07
CA TYR A 119 -15.05 -1.50 15.56
C TYR A 119 -16.39 -0.99 16.07
N SER A 120 -16.43 -0.13 17.10
CA SER A 120 -17.68 0.43 17.60
C SER A 120 -18.31 1.42 16.62
N THR A 121 -17.49 2.05 15.76
CA THR A 121 -17.95 3.00 14.74
C THR A 121 -18.41 2.33 13.43
N ASP A 122 -17.90 1.14 13.11
CA ASP A 122 -18.25 0.42 11.87
C ASP A 122 -19.64 -0.24 11.94
N ILE A 123 -20.04 -0.75 13.10
CA ILE A 123 -21.35 -1.39 13.29
C ILE A 123 -22.50 -0.41 13.02
N GLN A 124 -22.29 0.91 13.19
CA GLN A 124 -23.33 1.91 12.92
C GLN A 124 -23.47 2.30 11.44
N GLY A 125 -22.44 2.08 10.61
CA GLY A 125 -22.45 2.45 9.19
C GLY A 125 -23.13 1.42 8.29
N GLU A 126 -22.95 0.13 8.59
CA GLU A 126 -23.67 -0.96 7.91
C GLU A 126 -25.13 -1.05 8.38
N THR A 127 -25.41 -0.99 9.69
CA THR A 127 -26.80 -1.09 10.20
C THR A 127 -27.70 0.06 9.71
N ARG A 128 -27.19 1.30 9.60
CA ARG A 128 -28.00 2.42 9.06
C ARG A 128 -28.26 2.35 7.56
N ARG A 129 -27.43 1.65 6.79
CA ARG A 129 -27.64 1.47 5.33
C ARG A 129 -28.67 0.40 5.04
N ASP A 130 -28.75 -0.64 5.87
CA ASP A 130 -29.78 -1.67 5.76
C ASP A 130 -31.16 -1.16 6.23
N GLU A 131 -31.21 -0.30 7.25
CA GLU A 131 -32.47 0.33 7.69
C GLU A 131 -33.08 1.28 6.62
N LYS A 132 -32.25 1.98 5.84
CA LYS A 132 -32.73 2.90 4.79
C LYS A 132 -33.06 2.25 3.45
N ARG A 133 -32.85 0.94 3.30
CA ARG A 133 -33.13 0.20 2.05
C ARG A 133 -34.46 -0.54 2.06
N GLN A 134 -35.21 -0.47 3.16
CA GLN A 134 -36.49 -1.17 3.34
C GLN A 134 -37.73 -0.25 3.24
N ASP A 135 -37.57 1.03 2.87
CA ASP A 135 -38.67 1.98 2.64
C ASP A 135 -38.90 2.29 1.15
#